data_AF-A0A359D7T6-F1
#
_entry.id   AF-A0A359D7T6-F1
#
_cell.length_a   1.000
_cell.length_b   1.000
_cell.length_c   1.000
_cell.angle_alpha   90.00
_cell.angle_beta   90.00
_cell.angle_gamma   90.00
#
_symmetry.space_group_name_H-M   'P 1'
#
loop_
_entity.id
_entity.type
_entity.pdbx_description
1 polymer ?
#
loop_
_entity_poly.entity_id
_entity_poly.type
_entity_poly.pdbx_seq_one_letter_code
_entity_poly.pdbx_strand_id
1 'polypeptide(L)' 'IVVDFGRDEPLIGLNSSGQSGNPASAHYADGIDAWLKGRYMSFPFQSQNLEKVYGNKRLLLMP' A
#
# COMPACT_ATOMS: atom_id res chain seq x y z
N ILE A 1 -11.84 2.19 0.61
CA ILE A 1 -10.97 3.38 0.46
C ILE A 1 -11.71 4.57 1.04
N VAL A 2 -11.01 5.48 1.71
CA VAL A 2 -11.52 6.75 2.25
C VAL A 2 -10.51 7.85 1.89
N VAL A 3 -11.01 9.01 1.46
CA VAL A 3 -10.18 10.20 1.19
C VAL A 3 -10.64 11.31 2.12
N ASP A 4 -9.72 11.84 2.92
CA ASP A 4 -9.93 12.95 3.86
C ASP A 4 -8.87 14.03 3.61
N PHE A 5 -9.29 15.14 2.99
CA PHE A 5 -8.40 16.26 2.65
C PHE A 5 -7.98 17.09 3.87
N GLY A 6 -8.50 16.81 5.07
CA GLY A 6 -8.03 17.42 6.32
C GLY A 6 -6.76 16.79 6.89
N ARG A 7 -6.26 15.70 6.29
CA ARG A 7 -5.06 14.97 6.74
C ARG A 7 -3.86 15.27 5.84
N ASP A 8 -2.66 15.20 6.44
CA ASP A 8 -1.40 15.32 5.72
C ASP A 8 -1.24 14.26 4.61
N GLU A 9 -1.64 13.02 4.92
CA GLU A 9 -1.77 11.93 3.96
C GLU A 9 -3.26 11.59 3.81
N PRO A 10 -3.89 11.99 2.69
CA PRO A 10 -5.35 12.05 2.60
C PRO A 10 -6.02 10.68 2.35
N LEU A 11 -5.27 9.70 1.85
CA LEU A 11 -5.83 8.42 1.43
C LEU A 11 -5.63 7.35 2.51
N ILE A 12 -6.73 6.76 2.96
CA ILE A 12 -6.75 5.61 3.86
C ILE A 12 -7.40 4.43 3.13
N GLY A 13 -6.75 3.29 3.14
CA GLY A 13 -7.23 2.12 2.42
C GLY A 13 -6.48 0.86 2.77
N LEU A 14 -6.95 -0.23 2.17
CA LEU A 14 -6.20 -1.43 1.94
C LEU A 14 -6.87 -2.19 0.80
N ASN A 15 -6.12 -3.09 0.18
CA ASN A 15 -6.69 -4.12 -0.68
C ASN A 15 -7.08 -5.31 0.21
N SER A 16 -8.32 -5.79 0.09
CA SER A 16 -8.88 -6.82 0.98
C SER A 16 -8.31 -8.22 0.75
N SER A 17 -7.76 -8.47 -0.44
CA SER A 17 -7.04 -9.71 -0.76
C SER A 17 -5.53 -9.49 -0.63
N GLY A 18 -4.80 -9.49 -1.74
CA GLY A 18 -3.43 -9.06 -1.86
C GLY A 18 -3.26 -8.36 -3.21
N GLN A 19 -2.09 -7.76 -3.45
CA GLN A 19 -1.85 -6.99 -4.69
C GLN A 19 -1.70 -7.86 -5.94
N SER A 20 -1.65 -9.18 -5.82
CA SER A 20 -1.53 -10.12 -6.94
C SER A 20 -2.68 -11.11 -6.96
N GLY A 21 -3.18 -11.42 -8.16
CA GLY A 21 -4.10 -12.54 -8.38
C GLY A 21 -3.40 -13.90 -8.56
N ASN A 22 -2.07 -13.94 -8.59
CA ASN A 22 -1.30 -15.18 -8.78
C ASN A 22 -1.07 -15.89 -7.43
N PRO A 23 -1.55 -17.14 -7.24
CA PRO A 23 -1.35 -17.89 -5.99
C PRO A 23 0.12 -18.10 -5.57
N ALA A 24 1.06 -18.03 -6.51
CA ALA A 24 2.49 -18.14 -6.23
C ALA A 24 3.13 -16.83 -5.73
N SER A 25 2.41 -15.70 -5.79
CA SER A 25 2.91 -14.42 -5.29
C SER A 25 2.84 -14.35 -3.77
N ALA A 26 3.88 -13.80 -3.15
CA ALA A 26 3.83 -13.43 -1.73
C ALA A 26 2.71 -12.42 -1.42
N HIS A 27 2.26 -11.68 -2.44
CA HIS A 27 1.20 -10.68 -2.33
C HIS A 27 -0.17 -11.19 -2.80
N TYR A 28 -0.42 -12.51 -2.75
CA TYR A 28 -1.72 -13.07 -3.10
C TYR A 28 -2.78 -12.87 -2.01
N ALA A 29 -2.39 -13.06 -0.75
CA ALA A 29 -3.31 -13.15 0.39
C ALA A 29 -2.88 -12.30 1.59
N ASP A 30 -1.85 -11.47 1.45
CA ASP A 30 -1.19 -10.75 2.55
C ASP A 30 -2.03 -9.60 3.14
N GLY A 31 -3.04 -9.10 2.43
CA GLY A 31 -3.98 -8.10 2.93
C GLY A 31 -5.21 -8.69 3.67
N ILE A 32 -5.46 -10.01 3.56
CA ILE A 32 -6.68 -10.64 4.12
C ILE A 32 -6.78 -10.43 5.63
N ASP A 33 -5.69 -10.69 6.39
CA ASP A 33 -5.73 -10.56 7.86
C ASP A 33 -5.96 -9.11 8.30
N ALA A 34 -5.37 -8.13 7.60
CA ALA A 34 -5.58 -6.72 7.89
C ALA A 34 -7.04 -6.31 7.59
N TRP A 35 -7.62 -6.81 6.51
CA TRP A 35 -9.01 -6.55 6.15
C TRP A 35 -10.00 -7.14 7.15
N LEU A 36 -9.82 -8.40 7.53
CA LEU A 36 -10.64 -9.05 8.55
C LEU A 36 -10.61 -8.32 9.89
N LYS A 37 -9.49 -7.67 10.22
CA LYS A 37 -9.30 -6.91 11.46
C LYS A 37 -9.58 -5.41 11.33
N GLY A 38 -10.02 -4.93 10.16
CA GLY A 38 -10.27 -3.51 9.94
C GLY A 38 -9.03 -2.63 10.09
N ARG A 39 -7.83 -3.16 9.83
CA ARG A 39 -6.55 -2.43 9.95
C ARG A 39 -6.23 -1.71 8.64
N TYR A 40 -6.95 -0.64 8.38
CA TYR A 40 -6.67 0.27 7.27
C TYR A 40 -5.36 1.02 7.49
N MET A 41 -4.68 1.36 6.41
CA MET A 41 -3.42 2.10 6.46
C MET A 41 -3.49 3.39 5.65
N SER A 42 -2.70 4.38 6.06
CA SER A 42 -2.50 5.62 5.31
C SER A 42 -1.55 5.36 4.15
N PHE A 43 -1.92 5.81 2.96
CA PHE A 43 -1.06 5.73 1.78
C PHE A 43 -0.13 6.95 1.74
N PRO A 44 1.19 6.77 1.60
CA PRO A 44 2.14 7.87 1.52
C PRO A 44 2.11 8.49 0.11
N PHE A 45 1.76 9.77 0.01
CA PHE A 45 1.86 10.59 -1.19
C PHE A 45 2.93 11.67 -1.07
N GLN A 46 3.29 12.07 0.14
CA GLN A 46 4.39 13.02 0.34
C GLN A 46 5.73 12.33 0.06
N SER A 47 6.62 13.01 -0.66
CA SER A 47 7.91 12.45 -1.10
C SER A 47 8.75 11.90 0.06
N GLN A 48 8.79 12.61 1.20
CA GLN A 48 9.52 12.16 2.39
C GLN A 48 8.96 10.86 3.01
N ASN A 49 7.67 10.60 2.84
CA ASN A 49 7.02 9.40 3.37
C ASN A 49 7.17 8.21 2.42
N LEU A 50 7.23 8.46 1.11
CA LEU A 50 7.48 7.41 0.10
C LEU A 50 8.80 6.68 0.35
N GLU A 51 9.88 7.43 0.59
CA GLU A 51 11.19 6.82 0.88
C GLU A 51 11.20 6.08 2.22
N LYS A 52 10.48 6.60 3.23
CA LYS A 52 10.39 5.95 4.54
C LYS A 52 9.64 4.62 4.48
N VAL A 53 8.57 4.54 3.70
CA VAL A 53 7.70 3.35 3.63
C VAL A 53 8.23 2.33 2.61
N TYR A 54 8.64 2.77 1.43
CA TYR A 54 9.02 1.89 0.32
C TYR A 54 10.54 1.78 0.12
N GLY A 55 11.33 2.50 0.90
CA GLY A 55 12.76 2.62 0.70
C GLY A 55 13.13 3.49 -0.51
N ASN A 56 14.43 3.62 -0.73
CA ASN A 56 15.03 4.38 -1.82
C ASN A 56 15.50 3.50 -3.00
N LYS A 57 15.33 2.18 -2.91
CA LYS A 57 15.64 1.28 -4.02
C LYS A 57 14.63 1.47 -5.13
N ARG A 58 15.13 1.76 -6.33
CA ARG A 58 14.33 1.89 -7.56
C ARG A 58 14.89 0.93 -8.60
N LEU A 59 13.99 0.20 -9.26
CA LEU A 59 14.33 -0.60 -10.44
C LEU A 59 14.05 0.27 -11.66
N LEU A 60 15.11 0.65 -12.39
CA LEU A 60 15.01 1.35 -13.67
C LEU A 60 15.24 0.31 -14.77
N LEU A 61 14.27 0.17 -15.66
CA LEU A 61 14.38 -0.69 -16.83
C LEU A 61 14.69 0.19 -18.04
N MET A 62 15.83 -0.07 -18.68
CA MET A 62 16.24 0.59 -19.92
C MET A 62 16.13 -0.41 -21.08
N PRO A 63 15.80 0.03 -22.31
CA PRO A 63 15.67 -0.84 -23.47
C PRO A 63 16.93 -1.63 -23.80
#